data_AF-A0A7X3WLT4-F1
#
_entry.id   AF-A0A7X3WLT4-F1
#
_cell.length_a   1.000
_cell.length_b   1.000
_cell.length_c   1.000
_cell.angle_alpha   90.00
_cell.angle_beta   90.00
_cell.angle_gamma   90.00
#
_symmetry.space_group_name_H-M   'P 1'
#
loop_
_entity.id
_entity.type
_entity.pdbx_description
1 polymer ?
#
loop_
_entity_poly.entity_id
_entity_poly.type
_entity_poly.pdbx_seq_one_letter_code
_entity_poly.pdbx_strand_id
1 'polypeptide(L)'
;MEKPRIAKRVQSLVLCAAVAVPTMIGTTLLPSVAAAWSETVCEGQRLSFGISRPGADIYRGTLTYKYKTADGSAVAGKDYRAAEGTVKFSASVDGARVYVDTLKDGESESTESVILVLYEPEAPELGGWITVNGKHVRVETELPATRSYTGYIRDRQSIHPRLESIGGGC
;
A
#
# COMPACT_ATOMS: atom_id res chain seq x y z
N MET A 1 -23.96 -18.60 46.53
CA MET A 1 -24.33 -17.29 45.95
C MET A 1 -23.07 -16.47 45.87
N GLU A 2 -22.27 -16.70 44.82
CA GLU A 2 -20.96 -16.09 44.65
C GLU A 2 -21.09 -14.85 43.76
N LYS A 3 -20.54 -13.73 44.24
CA LYS A 3 -20.71 -12.40 43.65
C LYS A 3 -19.52 -12.14 42.71
N PRO A 4 -19.69 -12.04 41.38
CA PRO A 4 -18.56 -11.77 40.51
C PRO A 4 -18.09 -10.32 40.70
N ARG A 5 -16.84 -10.15 41.14
CA ARG A 5 -16.17 -8.85 41.18
C ARG A 5 -15.71 -8.51 39.76
N ILE A 6 -16.38 -7.54 39.15
CA ILE A 6 -15.94 -6.88 37.91
C ILE A 6 -14.64 -6.14 38.24
N ALA A 7 -13.49 -6.68 37.81
CA ALA A 7 -12.20 -6.05 37.98
C ALA A 7 -12.02 -4.97 36.91
N LYS A 8 -11.75 -3.77 37.41
CA LYS A 8 -11.55 -2.50 36.71
C LYS A 8 -10.38 -2.55 35.71
N ARG A 9 -10.54 -1.78 34.64
CA ARG A 9 -9.51 -1.15 33.79
C ARG A 9 -8.18 -0.97 34.53
N VAL A 10 -7.13 -1.67 34.08
CA VAL A 10 -5.76 -1.44 34.58
C VAL A 10 -4.93 -0.80 33.46
N GLN A 11 -4.53 0.42 33.75
CA GLN A 11 -3.62 1.25 32.98
C GLN A 11 -2.20 1.03 33.54
N SER A 12 -1.22 0.84 32.66
CA SER A 12 0.24 0.89 32.86
C SER A 12 0.94 -0.21 33.68
N LEU A 13 1.99 -0.83 33.10
CA LEU A 13 3.35 -0.83 33.69
C LEU A 13 4.40 -1.35 32.69
N VAL A 14 5.38 -0.50 32.37
CA VAL A 14 6.64 -0.90 31.74
C VAL A 14 7.56 -1.43 32.85
N LEU A 15 8.12 -2.62 32.69
CA LEU A 15 9.27 -3.07 33.49
C LEU A 15 10.23 -3.85 32.59
N CYS A 16 11.46 -3.33 32.51
CA CYS A 16 12.57 -3.82 31.70
C CYS A 16 13.28 -4.99 32.42
N ALA A 17 13.58 -6.07 31.69
CA ALA A 17 14.63 -7.03 32.05
C ALA A 17 15.33 -7.47 30.75
N ALA A 18 16.60 -7.11 30.63
CA ALA A 18 17.43 -7.36 29.46
C ALA A 18 18.05 -8.77 29.52
N VAL A 19 17.72 -9.63 28.56
CA VAL A 19 18.56 -10.73 28.09
C VAL A 19 18.67 -10.58 26.58
N ALA A 20 19.90 -10.47 26.09
CA ALA A 20 20.22 -10.17 24.70
C ALA A 20 19.76 -11.30 23.76
N VAL A 21 18.64 -11.05 23.08
CA VAL A 21 18.20 -11.65 21.82
C VAL A 21 17.94 -10.44 20.91
N PRO A 22 18.25 -10.48 19.60
CA PRO A 22 18.38 -9.28 18.79
C PRO A 22 17.15 -8.40 18.97
N THR A 23 17.44 -7.18 19.41
CA THR A 23 16.50 -6.14 19.73
C THR A 23 15.56 -5.94 18.53
N MET A 24 14.34 -6.47 18.61
CA MET A 24 13.21 -6.01 17.81
C MET A 24 12.82 -4.64 18.34
N ILE A 25 13.69 -3.65 18.10
CA ILE A 25 13.44 -2.24 18.38
C ILE A 25 12.34 -1.81 17.41
N GLY A 26 11.16 -1.54 17.95
CA GLY A 26 10.39 -0.35 17.54
C GLY A 26 9.95 -0.26 16.09
N THR A 27 9.67 -1.36 15.40
CA THR A 27 8.68 -1.31 14.33
C THR A 27 7.49 -2.11 14.78
N THR A 28 6.45 -1.40 15.22
CA THR A 28 5.12 -1.95 15.17
C THR A 28 4.95 -2.49 13.75
N LEU A 29 4.94 -3.82 13.60
CA LEU A 29 4.44 -4.47 12.40
C LEU A 29 2.94 -4.21 12.41
N LEU A 30 2.59 -2.96 12.12
CA LEU A 30 1.26 -2.58 11.72
C LEU A 30 1.03 -3.38 10.44
N PRO A 31 0.10 -4.35 10.43
CA PRO A 31 -0.28 -5.11 9.23
C PRO A 31 -0.80 -4.22 8.10
N SER A 32 -0.97 -2.95 8.43
CA SER A 32 -1.64 -1.93 7.67
C SER A 32 -0.70 -1.06 6.86
N VAL A 33 0.63 -1.27 6.87
CA VAL A 33 1.53 -0.53 5.97
C VAL A 33 1.59 -1.22 4.62
N ALA A 34 0.62 -0.91 3.77
CA ALA A 34 0.81 -1.13 2.37
C ALA A 34 1.90 -0.19 1.85
N ALA A 35 3.12 -0.69 1.74
CA ALA A 35 4.16 -0.03 0.95
C ALA A 35 3.70 -0.15 -0.51
N ALA A 36 3.49 0.98 -1.19
CA ALA A 36 3.33 0.94 -2.63
C ALA A 36 4.44 1.69 -3.32
N TRP A 37 4.83 1.14 -4.45
CA TRP A 37 5.71 1.77 -5.40
C TRP A 37 4.93 1.96 -6.69
N SER A 38 5.34 2.96 -7.44
CA SER A 38 4.84 3.23 -8.78
C SER A 38 6.03 3.37 -9.70
N GLU A 39 5.89 2.89 -10.91
CA GLU A 39 6.86 3.17 -11.96
C GLU A 39 6.69 4.61 -12.43
N THR A 40 7.73 5.16 -13.04
CA THR A 40 7.57 6.27 -13.96
C THR A 40 7.38 5.66 -15.34
N VAL A 41 6.29 6.01 -16.03
CA VAL A 41 5.98 5.47 -17.36
C VAL A 41 5.94 6.57 -18.41
N CYS A 42 6.14 6.19 -19.66
CA CYS A 42 5.91 7.09 -20.78
C CYS A 42 4.40 7.28 -21.01
N GLU A 43 4.01 8.41 -21.57
CA GLU A 43 2.67 8.60 -22.10
C GLU A 43 2.23 7.49 -23.06
N GLY A 44 0.97 7.10 -22.97
CA GLY A 44 0.40 5.96 -23.67
C GLY A 44 0.79 4.58 -23.13
N GLN A 45 1.64 4.50 -22.10
CA GLN A 45 1.89 3.26 -21.36
C GLN A 45 0.94 3.11 -20.16
N ARG A 46 0.96 1.93 -19.55
CA ARG A 46 0.12 1.63 -18.39
C ARG A 46 0.91 1.86 -17.10
N LEU A 47 0.54 2.90 -16.36
CA LEU A 47 1.09 3.18 -15.03
C LEU A 47 0.65 2.08 -14.06
N SER A 48 1.62 1.42 -13.42
CA SER A 48 1.39 0.36 -12.45
C SER A 48 1.70 0.83 -11.03
N PHE A 49 0.71 0.74 -10.15
CA PHE A 49 0.86 0.89 -8.71
C PHE A 49 0.93 -0.50 -8.07
N GLY A 50 2.11 -0.90 -7.61
CA GLY A 50 2.31 -2.14 -6.86
C GLY A 50 2.05 -1.91 -5.38
N ILE A 51 1.03 -2.54 -4.81
CA ILE A 51 0.60 -2.38 -3.42
C ILE A 51 1.02 -3.64 -2.65
N SER A 52 1.87 -3.50 -1.64
CA SER A 52 2.29 -4.61 -0.77
C SER A 52 1.35 -4.75 0.44
N ARG A 53 1.22 -5.96 0.99
CA ARG A 53 0.55 -6.28 2.26
C ARG A 53 1.53 -7.08 3.13
N PRO A 54 2.37 -6.42 3.93
CA PRO A 54 3.30 -7.13 4.81
C PRO A 54 2.53 -7.94 5.87
N GLY A 55 3.06 -9.11 6.21
CA GLY A 55 2.44 -10.02 7.18
C GLY A 55 1.25 -10.80 6.63
N ALA A 56 1.02 -10.85 5.31
CA ALA A 56 -0.07 -11.64 4.73
C ALA A 56 0.00 -13.14 5.11
N ASP A 57 1.20 -13.66 5.35
CA ASP A 57 1.49 -14.99 5.88
C ASP A 57 0.99 -15.20 7.32
N ILE A 58 0.76 -14.12 8.06
CA ILE A 58 0.19 -14.10 9.41
C ILE A 58 -1.32 -13.84 9.36
N TYR A 59 -1.80 -13.07 8.38
CA TYR A 59 -3.22 -12.76 8.21
C TYR A 59 -3.92 -13.67 7.19
N ARG A 60 -4.72 -14.61 7.71
CA ARG A 60 -5.52 -15.53 6.90
C ARG A 60 -6.83 -14.91 6.36
N GLY A 61 -7.16 -13.69 6.75
CA GLY A 61 -8.34 -12.97 6.28
C GLY A 61 -8.13 -12.28 4.92
N THR A 62 -9.22 -12.17 4.16
CA THR A 62 -9.25 -11.29 2.97
C THR A 62 -9.17 -9.82 3.41
N LEU A 63 -8.39 -8.99 2.73
CA LEU A 63 -8.38 -7.54 2.91
C LEU A 63 -8.79 -6.87 1.62
N THR A 64 -9.75 -5.95 1.68
CA THR A 64 -10.21 -5.17 0.52
C THR A 64 -10.06 -3.68 0.78
N TYR A 65 -9.75 -2.94 -0.28
CA TYR A 65 -9.86 -1.48 -0.31
C TYR A 65 -10.62 -1.07 -1.56
N LYS A 66 -11.42 -0.02 -1.45
CA LYS A 66 -11.80 0.75 -2.63
C LYS A 66 -10.61 1.60 -3.07
N TYR A 67 -10.50 1.85 -4.36
CA TYR A 67 -9.50 2.75 -4.90
C TYR A 67 -10.11 3.75 -5.86
N LYS A 68 -9.49 4.92 -5.95
CA LYS A 68 -9.74 5.92 -7.00
C LYS A 68 -8.46 6.68 -7.31
N THR A 69 -8.31 7.13 -8.53
CA THR A 69 -7.28 8.10 -8.90
C THR A 69 -7.72 9.52 -8.57
N ALA A 70 -6.75 10.39 -8.33
CA ALA A 70 -6.93 11.82 -8.17
C ALA A 70 -5.79 12.55 -8.88
N ASP A 71 -6.08 13.78 -9.30
CA ASP A 71 -5.11 14.64 -9.96
C ASP A 71 -3.97 14.99 -9.00
N GLY A 72 -2.74 14.91 -9.52
CA GLY A 72 -1.57 15.51 -8.89
C GLY A 72 -1.23 16.79 -9.66
N SER A 73 -0.20 16.71 -10.48
CA SER A 73 0.02 17.69 -11.55
C SER A 73 -0.59 17.26 -12.89
N ALA A 74 -0.74 15.95 -13.11
CA ALA A 74 -1.48 15.38 -14.24
C ALA A 74 -2.99 15.51 -13.99
N VAL A 75 -3.75 15.74 -15.05
CA VAL A 75 -5.20 16.00 -15.09
C VAL A 75 -5.94 14.86 -15.77
N ALA A 76 -6.96 14.33 -15.10
CA ALA A 76 -7.82 13.30 -15.66
C ALA A 76 -8.51 13.74 -16.95
N GLY A 77 -8.47 12.87 -17.96
CA GLY A 77 -9.04 13.12 -19.29
C GLY A 77 -8.11 13.84 -20.27
N LYS A 78 -6.99 14.39 -19.78
CA LYS A 78 -5.90 14.93 -20.61
C LYS A 78 -4.70 13.99 -20.62
N ASP A 79 -4.17 13.71 -19.42
CA ASP A 79 -2.87 13.04 -19.28
C ASP A 79 -3.03 11.58 -18.85
N TYR A 80 -4.17 11.26 -18.23
CA TYR A 80 -4.54 9.89 -17.85
C TYR A 80 -6.05 9.68 -17.82
N ARG A 81 -6.49 8.42 -17.88
CA ARG A 81 -7.89 8.05 -17.67
C ARG A 81 -8.13 7.82 -16.19
N ALA A 82 -9.11 8.53 -15.61
CA ALA A 82 -9.52 8.29 -14.23
C ALA A 82 -9.91 6.82 -14.03
N ALA A 83 -9.41 6.21 -12.96
CA ALA A 83 -9.64 4.81 -12.64
C ALA A 83 -10.15 4.69 -11.20
N GLU A 84 -11.14 3.82 -11.01
CA GLU A 84 -11.68 3.47 -9.69
C GLU A 84 -12.09 2.00 -9.65
N GLY A 85 -12.16 1.44 -8.44
CA GLY A 85 -12.56 0.05 -8.27
C GLY A 85 -12.27 -0.48 -6.88
N THR A 86 -12.02 -1.79 -6.81
CA THR A 86 -11.69 -2.48 -5.55
C THR A 86 -10.45 -3.33 -5.75
N VAL A 87 -9.48 -3.20 -4.84
CA VAL A 87 -8.33 -4.10 -4.74
C VAL A 87 -8.59 -5.11 -3.63
N LYS A 88 -8.38 -6.40 -3.94
CA LYS A 88 -8.62 -7.52 -3.03
C LYS A 88 -7.33 -8.30 -2.81
N PHE A 89 -6.93 -8.41 -1.56
CA PHE A 89 -5.88 -9.30 -1.09
C PHE A 89 -6.54 -10.53 -0.49
N SER A 90 -6.48 -11.65 -1.20
CA SER A 90 -6.88 -12.95 -0.64
C SER A 90 -5.98 -13.33 0.55
N ALA A 91 -6.39 -14.35 1.30
CA ALA A 91 -5.58 -14.93 2.37
C ALA A 91 -4.15 -15.23 1.88
N SER A 92 -3.14 -14.84 2.66
CA SER A 92 -1.73 -15.08 2.31
C SER A 92 -1.22 -14.40 1.04
N VAL A 93 -1.99 -13.49 0.43
CA VAL A 93 -1.51 -12.67 -0.69
C VAL A 93 -0.90 -11.38 -0.16
N ASP A 94 0.37 -11.17 -0.47
CA ASP A 94 1.23 -10.09 0.03
C ASP A 94 1.40 -8.92 -0.97
N GLY A 95 0.73 -8.98 -2.12
CA GLY A 95 0.85 -7.96 -3.15
C GLY A 95 -0.32 -7.93 -4.13
N ALA A 96 -0.63 -6.74 -4.63
CA ALA A 96 -1.59 -6.50 -5.70
C ALA A 96 -1.09 -5.37 -6.61
N ARG A 97 -1.65 -5.26 -7.82
CA ARG A 97 -1.37 -4.15 -8.74
C ARG A 97 -2.66 -3.45 -9.12
N VAL A 98 -2.62 -2.13 -9.15
CA VAL A 98 -3.63 -1.27 -9.79
C VAL A 98 -3.01 -0.63 -11.01
N TYR A 99 -3.74 -0.63 -12.11
CA TYR A 99 -3.29 -0.09 -13.37
C TYR A 99 -4.08 1.16 -13.73
N VAL A 100 -3.37 2.17 -14.23
CA VAL A 100 -3.94 3.43 -14.73
C VAL A 100 -3.44 3.62 -16.15
N ASP A 101 -4.36 3.86 -17.08
CA ASP A 101 -4.02 4.13 -18.47
C ASP A 101 -3.60 5.59 -18.61
N THR A 102 -2.38 5.83 -19.09
CA THR A 102 -1.93 7.17 -19.45
C THR A 102 -2.35 7.49 -20.88
N LEU A 103 -2.58 8.76 -21.14
CA LEU A 103 -2.92 9.28 -22.46
C LEU A 103 -1.65 9.82 -23.11
N LYS A 104 -1.69 9.93 -24.43
CA LYS A 104 -0.63 10.54 -25.22
C LYS A 104 -1.28 11.58 -26.11
N ASP A 105 -0.82 12.82 -26.05
CA ASP A 105 -1.38 13.93 -26.82
C ASP A 105 -0.38 14.62 -27.75
N GLY A 106 0.92 14.34 -27.58
CA GLY A 106 1.98 14.82 -28.45
C GLY A 106 2.47 16.25 -28.13
N GLU A 107 2.00 16.83 -27.03
CA GLU A 107 2.60 18.03 -26.46
C GLU A 107 3.83 17.64 -25.62
N SER A 108 4.87 18.49 -25.63
CA SER A 108 6.05 18.21 -24.81
C SER A 108 5.87 18.82 -23.44
N GLU A 109 5.70 17.96 -22.44
CA GLU A 109 5.40 18.35 -21.07
C GLU A 109 6.50 17.95 -20.09
N SER A 110 6.49 18.59 -18.92
CA SER A 110 7.34 18.16 -17.81
C SER A 110 6.83 16.85 -17.19
N THR A 111 7.65 16.17 -16.38
CA THR A 111 7.16 14.98 -15.65
C THR A 111 5.97 15.35 -14.76
N GLU A 112 4.88 14.61 -14.91
CA GLU A 112 3.65 14.85 -14.18
C GLU A 112 3.33 13.73 -13.19
N SER A 113 2.41 13.99 -12.26
CA SER A 113 2.07 13.07 -11.17
C SER A 113 0.58 12.76 -11.11
N VAL A 114 0.27 11.47 -10.88
CA VAL A 114 -1.06 10.93 -10.63
C VAL A 114 -1.10 10.33 -9.23
N ILE A 115 -2.18 10.57 -8.49
CA ILE A 115 -2.35 10.05 -7.13
C ILE A 115 -3.34 8.88 -7.14
N LEU A 116 -2.95 7.72 -6.62
CA LEU A 116 -3.85 6.61 -6.31
C LEU A 116 -4.24 6.67 -4.83
N VAL A 117 -5.54 6.74 -4.53
CA VAL A 117 -6.08 6.74 -3.17
C VAL A 117 -6.75 5.39 -2.89
N LEU A 118 -6.27 4.67 -1.87
CA LEU A 118 -6.93 3.51 -1.28
C LEU A 118 -7.73 3.95 -0.06
N TYR A 119 -9.03 3.66 -0.03
CA TYR A 119 -9.94 4.10 1.02
C TYR A 119 -10.95 2.99 1.38
N GLU A 120 -11.69 3.21 2.47
CA GLU A 120 -12.69 2.26 2.99
C GLU A 120 -12.15 0.82 3.08
N PRO A 121 -11.16 0.59 3.96
CA PRO A 121 -10.62 -0.74 4.23
C PRO A 121 -11.70 -1.67 4.79
N GLU A 122 -11.78 -2.90 4.30
CA GLU A 122 -12.64 -3.94 4.86
C GLU A 122 -11.82 -5.21 5.11
N ALA A 123 -11.95 -5.78 6.30
CA ALA A 123 -11.34 -7.06 6.67
C ALA A 123 -12.33 -7.86 7.55
N PRO A 124 -12.66 -9.12 7.20
CA PRO A 124 -13.67 -9.91 7.89
C PRO A 124 -13.23 -10.39 9.28
N GLU A 125 -11.92 -10.44 9.54
CA GLU A 125 -11.38 -10.80 10.85
C GLU A 125 -10.28 -9.81 11.26
N LEU A 126 -10.57 -9.03 12.30
CA LEU A 126 -9.59 -8.24 13.02
C LEU A 126 -8.70 -9.20 13.82
N GLY A 127 -7.63 -9.65 13.18
CA GLY A 127 -6.58 -10.38 13.85
C GLY A 127 -6.48 -11.87 13.55
N GLY A 128 -5.27 -12.39 13.75
CA GLY A 128 -4.94 -13.80 13.68
C GLY A 128 -4.27 -14.27 14.97
N TRP A 129 -4.24 -15.58 15.19
CA TRP A 129 -3.42 -16.17 16.26
C TRP A 129 -2.00 -16.37 15.72
N ILE A 130 -1.00 -15.79 16.40
CA ILE A 130 0.41 -16.11 16.18
C ILE A 130 0.95 -16.91 17.36
N THR A 131 1.94 -17.76 17.11
CA THR A 131 2.68 -18.44 18.19
C THR A 131 3.95 -17.66 18.50
N VAL A 132 4.03 -17.12 19.71
CA VAL A 132 5.23 -16.47 20.24
C VAL A 132 5.72 -17.31 21.40
N ASN A 133 6.92 -17.91 21.29
CA ASN A 133 7.52 -18.76 22.32
C ASN A 133 6.58 -19.90 22.80
N GLY A 134 5.85 -20.54 21.87
CA GLY A 134 4.93 -21.64 22.19
C GLY A 134 3.57 -21.20 22.76
N LYS A 135 3.30 -19.89 22.88
CA LYS A 135 2.00 -19.35 23.31
C LYS A 135 1.23 -18.76 22.13
N HIS A 136 -0.05 -19.12 21.99
CA HIS A 136 -0.95 -18.46 21.05
C HIS A 136 -1.30 -17.05 21.54
N VAL A 137 -0.96 -16.05 20.74
CA VAL A 137 -1.23 -14.63 20.96
C VAL A 137 -2.21 -14.17 19.89
N ARG A 138 -3.32 -13.56 20.29
CA ARG A 138 -4.23 -12.89 19.36
C ARG A 138 -3.58 -11.59 18.94
N VAL A 139 -3.32 -11.42 17.65
CA VAL A 139 -2.86 -10.15 17.10
C VAL A 139 -4.08 -9.34 16.75
N GLU A 140 -4.53 -8.44 17.61
CA GLU A 140 -5.58 -7.49 17.24
C GLU A 140 -4.99 -6.47 16.25
N THR A 141 -5.64 -6.31 15.11
CA THR A 141 -5.19 -5.42 14.04
C THR A 141 -6.20 -4.33 13.86
N GLU A 142 -5.77 -3.08 14.04
CA GLU A 142 -6.55 -1.93 13.62
C GLU A 142 -6.74 -1.97 12.10
N LEU A 143 -7.95 -1.65 11.63
CA LEU A 143 -8.20 -1.56 10.19
C LEU A 143 -7.19 -0.59 9.55
N PRO A 144 -6.60 -0.95 8.41
CA PRO A 144 -5.63 -0.09 7.77
C PRO A 144 -6.25 1.25 7.35
N ALA A 145 -5.67 2.37 7.76
CA ALA A 145 -6.15 3.67 7.35
C ALA A 145 -6.14 3.87 5.82
N THR A 146 -6.86 4.90 5.36
CA THR A 146 -6.76 5.40 3.98
C THR A 146 -5.29 5.69 3.64
N ARG A 147 -4.89 5.36 2.41
CA ARG A 147 -3.53 5.56 1.91
C ARG A 147 -3.54 6.21 0.54
N SER A 148 -2.50 6.97 0.23
CA SER A 148 -2.28 7.56 -1.07
C SER A 148 -0.89 7.22 -1.60
N TYR A 149 -0.78 7.04 -2.91
CA TYR A 149 0.46 6.74 -3.60
C TYR A 149 0.58 7.63 -4.83
N THR A 150 1.79 8.09 -5.13
CA THR A 150 2.03 8.98 -6.27
C THR A 150 2.81 8.24 -7.34
N GLY A 151 2.26 8.18 -8.55
CA GLY A 151 2.94 7.70 -9.75
C GLY A 151 3.23 8.83 -10.72
N TYR A 152 4.11 8.58 -11.69
CA TYR A 152 4.62 9.64 -12.58
C TYR A 152 4.47 9.27 -14.05
N ILE A 153 4.09 10.27 -14.84
CA ILE A 153 3.97 10.21 -16.30
C ILE A 153 5.06 11.10 -16.88
N ARG A 154 5.74 10.61 -17.92
CA ARG A 154 6.72 11.38 -18.68
C ARG A 154 6.36 11.38 -20.15
N ASP A 155 6.53 12.53 -20.78
CA ASP A 155 6.55 12.60 -22.23
C ASP A 155 7.72 11.76 -22.77
N ARG A 156 7.53 11.26 -24.00
CA ARG A 156 8.63 10.66 -24.75
C ARG A 156 9.59 11.78 -25.11
N GLN A 157 10.76 11.82 -24.45
CA GLN A 157 11.79 12.81 -24.79
C GLN A 157 11.92 12.91 -26.30
N SER A 158 11.75 14.13 -26.82
CA SER A 158 12.08 14.46 -28.21
C SER A 158 13.60 14.35 -28.38
N ILE A 159 14.11 13.12 -28.46
CA ILE A 159 15.52 12.90 -28.73
C ILE A 159 15.75 13.39 -30.16
N HIS A 160 16.62 14.39 -30.31
CA HIS A 160 17.15 14.80 -31.61
C HIS A 160 17.58 13.55 -32.39
N PRO A 161 17.31 13.42 -33.71
CA PRO A 161 17.37 12.15 -34.48
C PRO A 161 18.77 11.48 -34.63
N ARG A 162 19.74 11.80 -33.77
CA ARG A 162 21.12 11.29 -33.82
C ARG A 162 21.49 10.33 -32.67
N LEU A 163 20.59 10.03 -31.74
CA LEU A 163 20.91 9.26 -30.51
C LEU A 163 20.04 8.01 -30.27
N GLU A 164 19.40 7.47 -31.31
CA GLU A 164 18.54 6.25 -31.19
C GLU A 164 19.30 4.97 -30.74
N SER A 165 20.63 4.97 -30.64
CA SER A 165 21.42 3.77 -30.39
C SER A 165 21.83 3.54 -28.92
N ILE A 166 21.34 4.33 -27.96
CA ILE A 166 21.66 4.14 -26.54
C ILE A 166 20.34 3.98 -25.78
N GLY A 167 19.84 2.74 -25.73
CA GLY A 167 18.60 2.41 -25.04
C GLY A 167 18.63 2.90 -23.59
N GLY A 168 17.69 3.76 -23.23
CA GLY A 168 17.62 4.34 -21.90
C GLY A 168 16.78 5.60 -21.79
N GLY A 169 15.60 5.60 -22.40
CA GLY A 169 14.57 6.61 -22.28
C GLY A 169 13.35 6.10 -23.01
N CYS A 170 12.18 6.65 -22.70
CA CYS A 170 11.12 6.68 -23.70
C CYS A 170 11.72 7.12 -25.06
#